data_AF-A0AAU8N7J6-F1
#
_entry.id   AF-A0AAU8N7J6-F1
#
_cell.length_a   1.000
_cell.length_b   1.000
_cell.length_c   1.000
_cell.angle_alpha   90.00
_cell.angle_beta   90.00
_cell.angle_gamma   90.00
#
_symmetry.space_group_name_H-M   'P 1'
#
loop_
_entity.id
_entity.type
_entity.pdbx_description
1 polymer ?
#
loop_
_entity_poly.entity_id
_entity_poly.type
_entity_poly.pdbx_seq_one_letter_code
_entity_poly.pdbx_strand_id
1 'polypeptide(L)'
;MDIQSYLDQVFKRTFLSKRERTDLAEEMAAHLHSSKEHYMNEGCTDEQAATKAIASFGDSITIRTKLTQATYGLSSKLILRFITISFLLYLSSLFTGIILHYYDVHNRAIELFPVVFITLCAMSSALLLTRKNTDRWCLLSVPILFGLGYLQAYLGLFKNRLGGADSFTLFENLFFSGAYDFSGRSSFHVYRWSDPSSSNTHFVYFQQKPLYFFDAFCIPHSLHRISHGCFWTILYVHWR
;
A
#
# COMPACT_ATOMS: atom_id res chain seq x y z
N MET A 1 24.06 -31.20 18.14
CA MET A 1 23.23 -30.45 17.17
C MET A 1 24.17 -29.81 16.18
N ASP A 2 23.95 -30.00 14.88
CA ASP A 2 24.84 -29.44 13.86
C ASP A 2 24.58 -27.94 13.62
N ILE A 3 25.61 -27.20 13.20
CA ILE A 3 25.56 -25.77 12.92
C ILE A 3 24.51 -25.48 11.83
N GLN A 4 24.41 -26.31 10.79
CA GLN A 4 23.42 -26.07 9.73
C GLN A 4 21.99 -26.27 10.21
N SER A 5 21.76 -27.28 11.05
CA SER A 5 20.45 -27.47 11.66
C SER A 5 20.04 -26.29 12.55
N TYR A 6 21.00 -25.68 13.26
CA TYR A 6 20.76 -24.47 14.04
C TYR A 6 20.39 -23.28 13.15
N LEU A 7 21.16 -23.02 12.09
CA LEU A 7 20.88 -21.92 11.16
C LEU A 7 19.52 -22.09 10.48
N ASP A 8 19.17 -23.31 10.07
CA ASP A 8 17.84 -23.59 9.52
C ASP A 8 16.72 -23.27 10.49
N GLN A 9 16.90 -23.51 11.80
CA GLN A 9 15.93 -23.11 12.82
C GLN A 9 15.85 -21.59 12.99
N VAL A 10 16.98 -20.88 12.95
CA VAL A 10 17.05 -19.41 13.02
C VAL A 10 16.29 -18.77 11.85
N PHE A 11 16.53 -19.26 10.63
CA PHE A 11 15.89 -18.73 9.41
C PHE A 11 14.49 -19.30 9.15
N LYS A 12 14.02 -20.27 9.95
CA LYS A 12 12.67 -20.82 9.80
C LYS A 12 11.63 -19.73 10.05
N ARG A 13 10.77 -19.50 9.05
CA ARG A 13 9.70 -18.49 9.06
C ARG A 13 10.19 -17.03 9.11
N THR A 14 11.41 -16.75 8.66
CA THR A 14 11.84 -15.37 8.37
C THR A 14 11.29 -14.92 7.02
N PHE A 15 10.91 -13.65 6.89
CA PHE A 15 10.42 -13.05 5.63
C PHE A 15 11.54 -12.62 4.67
N LEU A 16 12.77 -13.09 4.90
CA LEU A 16 13.94 -12.78 4.08
C LEU A 16 13.81 -13.43 2.69
N SER A 17 14.29 -12.75 1.66
CA SER A 17 14.44 -13.35 0.34
C SER A 17 15.46 -14.49 0.38
N LYS A 18 15.39 -15.39 -0.60
CA LYS A 18 16.33 -16.53 -0.71
C LYS A 18 17.78 -16.04 -0.73
N ARG A 19 18.08 -14.98 -1.49
CA ARG A 19 19.42 -14.39 -1.58
C ARG A 19 19.89 -13.87 -0.22
N GLU A 20 19.12 -12.98 0.40
CA GLU A 20 19.47 -12.40 1.70
C GLU A 20 19.64 -13.47 2.78
N ARG A 21 18.79 -14.50 2.77
CA ARG A 21 18.93 -15.64 3.68
C ARG A 21 20.25 -16.37 3.46
N THR A 22 20.69 -16.53 2.21
CA THR A 22 21.93 -17.23 1.89
C THR A 22 23.13 -16.39 2.34
N ASP A 23 23.16 -15.11 1.96
CA ASP A 23 24.23 -14.19 2.35
C ASP A 23 24.40 -14.10 3.88
N LEU A 24 23.27 -13.98 4.61
CA LEU A 24 23.30 -13.89 6.06
C LEU A 24 23.60 -15.24 6.74
N ALA A 25 23.17 -16.35 6.15
CA ALA A 25 23.50 -17.68 6.64
C ALA A 25 24.99 -17.97 6.50
N GLU A 26 25.62 -17.55 5.39
CA GLU A 26 27.06 -17.66 5.18
C GLU A 26 27.84 -16.84 6.21
N GLU A 27 27.44 -15.59 6.46
CA GLU A 27 28.06 -14.74 7.48
C GLU A 27 27.94 -15.35 8.88
N MET A 28 26.74 -15.77 9.28
CA MET A 28 26.52 -16.41 10.57
C MET A 28 27.27 -17.74 10.70
N ALA A 29 27.33 -18.55 9.63
CA ALA A 29 28.08 -19.80 9.62
C ALA A 29 29.58 -19.54 9.81
N ALA A 30 30.14 -18.52 9.15
CA ALA A 30 31.55 -18.16 9.31
C ALA A 30 31.88 -17.81 10.77
N HIS A 31 31.02 -17.04 11.44
CA HIS A 31 31.19 -16.73 12.87
C HIS A 31 31.08 -17.97 13.77
N LEU A 32 30.12 -18.85 13.52
CA LEU A 32 29.96 -20.10 14.28
C LEU A 32 31.14 -21.05 14.07
N HIS A 33 31.66 -21.17 12.84
CA HIS A 33 32.85 -21.97 12.54
C HIS A 33 34.10 -21.39 13.20
N SER A 34 34.29 -20.07 13.15
CA SER A 34 35.39 -19.40 13.86
C SER A 34 35.31 -19.61 15.37
N SER A 35 34.10 -19.55 15.94
CA SER A 35 33.88 -19.81 17.38
C SER A 35 34.13 -21.28 17.74
N LYS A 36 33.74 -22.21 16.87
CA LYS A 36 34.04 -23.64 17.02
C LYS A 36 35.55 -23.89 17.02
N GLU A 37 36.27 -23.33 16.05
CA GLU A 37 37.73 -23.47 15.96
C GLU A 37 38.43 -22.92 17.22
N HIS A 38 37.96 -21.78 17.74
CA HIS A 38 38.44 -21.24 19.00
C HIS A 38 38.29 -22.24 20.16
N TYR A 39 37.11 -22.85 20.34
CA TYR A 39 36.90 -23.85 21.40
C TYR A 39 37.68 -25.16 21.17
N MET A 40 37.92 -25.54 19.91
CA MET A 40 38.80 -26.67 19.59
C MET A 40 40.24 -26.39 20.01
N ASN A 41 40.72 -25.16 19.80
CA ASN A 41 42.06 -24.74 20.23
C ASN A 41 42.18 -24.67 21.77
N GLU A 42 41.07 -24.48 22.49
CA GLU A 42 41.00 -24.61 23.95
C GLU A 42 40.95 -26.07 24.45
N GLY A 43 41.04 -27.05 23.54
CA GLY A 43 41.05 -28.47 23.88
C GLY A 43 39.67 -29.14 23.93
N CYS A 44 38.61 -28.50 23.44
CA CYS A 44 37.31 -29.16 23.30
C CYS A 44 37.30 -30.13 22.11
N THR A 45 36.53 -31.21 22.22
CA THR A 45 36.26 -32.07 21.06
C THR A 45 35.37 -31.35 20.04
N ASP A 46 35.38 -31.81 18.79
CA ASP A 46 34.61 -31.20 17.70
C ASP A 46 33.12 -30.96 18.05
N GLU A 47 32.47 -31.97 18.64
CA GLU A 47 31.06 -31.91 19.06
C GLU A 47 30.83 -30.95 20.23
N GLN A 48 31.74 -30.94 21.21
CA GLN A 48 31.67 -30.04 22.36
C GLN A 48 31.90 -28.59 21.94
N ALA A 49 32.85 -28.36 21.04
CA ALA A 49 33.16 -27.06 20.47
C ALA A 49 31.97 -26.50 19.68
N ALA A 50 31.33 -27.32 18.84
CA ALA A 50 30.13 -26.91 18.11
C ALA A 50 28.97 -26.56 19.06
N THR A 51 28.76 -27.37 20.10
CA THR A 51 27.71 -27.12 21.09
C THR A 51 27.97 -25.84 21.90
N LYS A 52 29.22 -25.59 22.31
CA LYS A 52 29.62 -24.34 22.98
C LYS A 52 29.47 -23.13 22.08
N ALA A 53 29.86 -23.24 20.80
CA ALA A 53 29.70 -22.17 19.82
C ALA A 53 28.23 -21.80 19.59
N ILE A 54 27.34 -22.80 19.49
CA ILE A 54 25.89 -22.55 19.38
C ILE A 54 25.35 -21.92 20.67
N ALA A 55 25.78 -22.42 21.83
CA ALA A 55 25.34 -21.91 23.12
C ALA A 55 25.78 -20.45 23.36
N SER A 56 26.99 -20.07 22.91
CA SER A 56 27.49 -18.69 23.01
C SER A 56 26.77 -17.74 22.06
N PHE A 57 26.35 -18.21 20.88
CA PHE A 57 25.51 -17.46 19.95
C PHE A 57 24.10 -17.22 20.52
N GLY A 58 23.58 -18.18 21.27
CA GLY A 58 22.31 -18.10 21.98
C GLY A 58 21.15 -18.79 21.27
N ASP A 59 19.97 -18.67 21.85
CA ASP A 59 18.78 -19.40 21.40
C ASP A 59 18.28 -18.93 20.02
N SER A 60 17.86 -19.89 19.19
CA SER A 60 17.45 -19.65 17.81
C SER A 60 16.22 -18.73 17.71
N ILE A 61 15.30 -18.78 18.68
CA ILE A 61 14.10 -17.92 18.72
C ILE A 61 14.50 -16.48 19.01
N THR A 62 15.44 -16.28 19.94
CA THR A 62 15.94 -14.97 20.33
C THR A 62 16.70 -14.32 19.18
N ILE A 63 17.62 -15.07 18.53
CA ILE A 63 18.39 -14.59 17.38
C ILE A 63 17.46 -14.26 16.20
N ARG A 64 16.49 -15.12 15.89
CA ARG A 64 15.48 -14.83 14.86
C ARG A 64 14.72 -13.53 15.12
N THR A 65 14.36 -13.28 16.39
CA THR A 65 13.61 -12.07 16.76
C THR A 65 14.48 -10.83 16.59
N LYS A 66 15.73 -10.85 17.05
CA LYS A 66 16.70 -9.77 16.85
C LYS A 66 16.99 -9.53 15.38
N LEU A 67 17.17 -10.59 14.60
CA LEU A 67 17.40 -10.49 13.16
C LEU A 67 16.21 -9.87 12.43
N THR A 68 14.99 -10.30 12.76
CA THR A 68 13.76 -9.72 12.19
C THR A 68 13.62 -8.24 12.58
N GLN A 69 13.92 -7.90 13.83
CA GLN A 69 13.86 -6.51 14.30
C GLN A 69 14.93 -5.63 13.64
N ALA A 70 16.16 -6.14 13.45
CA ALA A 70 17.20 -5.42 12.74
C ALA A 70 16.87 -5.23 11.25
N THR A 71 16.25 -6.24 10.64
CA THR A 71 15.88 -6.24 9.21
C THR A 71 14.70 -5.32 8.92
N TYR A 72 13.67 -5.35 9.78
CA TYR A 72 12.40 -4.66 9.54
C TYR A 72 12.15 -3.47 10.49
N GLY A 73 13.01 -3.19 11.47
CA GLY A 73 12.83 -2.11 12.45
C GLY A 73 11.65 -2.28 13.42
N LEU A 74 10.71 -3.19 13.12
CA LEU A 74 9.50 -3.47 13.87
C LEU A 74 9.29 -4.99 13.96
N SER A 75 8.66 -5.43 15.05
CA SER A 75 8.29 -6.83 15.21
C SER A 75 7.23 -7.22 14.19
N SER A 76 7.54 -8.18 13.33
CA SER A 76 6.60 -8.70 12.31
C SER A 76 5.27 -9.16 12.92
N LYS A 77 5.30 -9.68 14.15
CA LYS A 77 4.09 -10.08 14.90
C LYS A 77 3.17 -8.89 15.19
N LEU A 78 3.74 -7.72 15.52
CA LEU A 78 2.95 -6.52 15.80
C LEU A 78 2.29 -6.01 14.51
N ILE A 79 3.05 -5.93 13.42
CA ILE A 79 2.51 -5.45 12.14
C ILE A 79 1.40 -6.39 11.65
N LEU A 80 1.61 -7.70 11.74
CA LEU A 80 0.58 -8.67 11.34
C LEU A 80 -0.68 -8.56 12.22
N ARG A 81 -0.51 -8.34 13.52
CA ARG A 81 -1.63 -8.07 14.45
C ARG A 81 -2.39 -6.80 14.06
N PHE A 82 -1.69 -5.73 13.69
CA PHE A 82 -2.32 -4.50 13.19
C PHE A 82 -3.12 -4.74 11.91
N ILE A 83 -2.55 -5.43 10.93
CA ILE A 83 -3.25 -5.79 9.68
C ILE A 83 -4.52 -6.58 9.99
N THR A 84 -4.43 -7.61 10.83
CA THR A 84 -5.60 -8.43 11.20
C THR A 84 -6.68 -7.60 11.88
N ILE A 85 -6.32 -6.73 12.82
CA ILE A 85 -7.28 -5.85 13.52
C ILE A 85 -7.92 -4.87 12.55
N SER A 86 -7.13 -4.18 11.71
CA SER A 86 -7.65 -3.24 10.73
C SER A 86 -8.58 -3.91 9.71
N PHE A 87 -8.24 -5.14 9.28
CA PHE A 87 -9.09 -5.90 8.38
C PHE A 87 -10.41 -6.32 9.02
N LEU A 88 -10.40 -6.75 10.29
CA LEU A 88 -11.62 -7.05 11.03
C LEU A 88 -12.51 -5.81 11.21
N LEU A 89 -11.91 -4.67 11.54
CA LEU A 89 -12.63 -3.39 11.66
C LEU A 89 -13.23 -2.94 10.33
N TYR A 90 -12.50 -3.14 9.23
CA TYR A 90 -13.02 -2.91 7.88
C TYR A 90 -14.26 -3.75 7.62
N LEU A 91 -14.20 -5.06 7.84
CA LEU A 91 -15.36 -5.94 7.65
C LEU A 91 -16.54 -5.52 8.53
N SER A 92 -16.31 -5.26 9.82
CA SER A 92 -17.39 -4.82 10.71
C SER A 92 -18.01 -3.51 10.24
N SER A 93 -17.19 -2.54 9.81
CA SER A 93 -17.70 -1.26 9.32
C SER A 93 -18.52 -1.40 8.04
N LEU A 94 -18.13 -2.32 7.15
CA LEU A 94 -18.84 -2.60 5.91
C LEU A 94 -20.19 -3.25 6.22
N PHE A 95 -20.24 -4.26 7.09
CA PHE A 95 -21.49 -4.88 7.54
C PHE A 95 -22.42 -3.88 8.21
N THR A 96 -21.90 -3.06 9.13
CA THR A 96 -22.66 -2.01 9.81
C THR A 96 -23.23 -1.00 8.79
N GLY A 97 -22.43 -0.58 7.81
CA GLY A 97 -22.88 0.32 6.74
C GLY A 97 -24.02 -0.27 5.91
N ILE A 98 -23.93 -1.54 5.50
CA ILE A 98 -24.99 -2.22 4.76
C ILE A 98 -26.27 -2.31 5.59
N ILE A 99 -26.16 -2.68 6.88
CA ILE A 99 -27.32 -2.83 7.77
C ILE A 99 -28.02 -1.47 7.96
N LEU A 100 -27.27 -0.39 8.23
CA LEU A 100 -27.86 0.94 8.42
C LEU A 100 -28.50 1.50 7.15
N HIS A 101 -27.91 1.24 5.98
CA HIS A 101 -28.52 1.57 4.70
C HIS A 101 -29.84 0.83 4.50
N TYR A 102 -29.93 -0.44 4.93
CA TYR A 102 -31.19 -1.19 4.89
C TYR A 102 -32.29 -0.57 5.77
N TYR A 103 -31.93 0.07 6.89
CA TYR A 103 -32.86 0.78 7.77
C TYR A 103 -33.10 2.25 7.38
N ASP A 104 -32.67 2.67 6.19
CA ASP A 104 -32.79 4.05 5.69
C ASP A 104 -32.07 5.12 6.54
N VAL A 105 -31.16 4.70 7.43
CA VAL A 105 -30.37 5.62 8.27
C VAL A 105 -29.17 6.11 7.46
N HIS A 106 -29.37 7.23 6.77
CA HIS A 106 -28.33 7.84 5.94
C HIS A 106 -27.39 8.71 6.79
N ASN A 107 -26.25 8.14 7.18
CA ASN A 107 -25.18 8.89 7.84
C ASN A 107 -23.88 8.75 7.07
N ARG A 108 -23.41 9.88 6.50
CA ARG A 108 -22.17 9.97 5.72
C ARG A 108 -20.92 9.54 6.49
N ALA A 109 -20.90 9.66 7.82
CA ALA A 109 -19.79 9.18 8.63
C ALA A 109 -19.63 7.64 8.52
N ILE A 110 -20.75 6.94 8.34
CA ILE A 110 -20.78 5.48 8.28
C ILE A 110 -20.20 4.99 6.94
N GLU A 111 -20.40 5.74 5.86
CA GLU A 111 -19.78 5.49 4.55
C GLU A 111 -18.26 5.72 4.57
N LEU A 112 -17.76 6.60 5.45
CA LEU A 112 -16.34 6.93 5.56
C LEU A 112 -15.52 5.85 6.30
N PHE A 113 -16.10 5.19 7.31
CA PHE A 113 -15.36 4.23 8.15
C PHE A 113 -14.69 3.08 7.36
N PRO A 114 -15.35 2.42 6.39
CA PRO A 114 -14.71 1.38 5.59
C PRO A 114 -13.47 1.90 4.84
N VAL A 115 -13.53 3.12 4.30
CA VAL A 115 -12.41 3.75 3.58
C VAL A 115 -11.22 4.00 4.51
N VAL A 116 -11.47 4.44 5.74
CA VAL A 116 -10.41 4.64 6.75
C VAL A 116 -9.77 3.31 7.16
N PHE A 117 -10.57 2.26 7.40
CA PHE A 117 -10.01 0.98 7.82
C PHE A 117 -9.27 0.25 6.70
N ILE A 118 -9.74 0.31 5.46
CA ILE A 118 -9.02 -0.30 4.34
C ILE A 118 -7.71 0.44 4.03
N THR A 119 -7.67 1.77 4.17
CA THR A 119 -6.43 2.55 4.02
C THR A 119 -5.43 2.23 5.13
N LEU A 120 -5.86 2.11 6.39
CA LEU A 120 -5.01 1.65 7.49
C LEU A 120 -4.48 0.22 7.27
N CYS A 121 -5.32 -0.67 6.73
CA CYS A 121 -4.92 -2.03 6.38
C CYS A 121 -3.86 -2.04 5.27
N ALA A 122 -4.07 -1.25 4.21
CA ALA A 122 -3.13 -1.09 3.11
C ALA A 122 -1.80 -0.49 3.58
N MET A 123 -1.83 0.54 4.43
CA MET A 123 -0.65 1.14 5.05
C MET A 123 0.13 0.13 5.88
N SER A 124 -0.56 -0.62 6.74
CA SER A 124 0.07 -1.63 7.59
C SER A 124 0.69 -2.76 6.76
N SER A 125 0.05 -3.14 5.66
CA SER A 125 0.56 -4.14 4.72
C SER A 125 1.78 -3.63 3.95
N ALA A 126 1.78 -2.36 3.53
CA ALA A 126 2.92 -1.74 2.87
C ALA A 126 4.17 -1.72 3.77
N LEU A 127 4.01 -1.55 5.08
CA LEU A 127 5.11 -1.62 6.05
C LEU A 127 5.76 -3.01 6.14
N LEU A 128 5.02 -4.10 5.84
CA LEU A 128 5.61 -5.44 5.74
C LEU A 128 6.43 -5.61 4.46
N LEU A 129 5.94 -5.03 3.35
CA LEU A 129 6.58 -5.18 2.04
C LEU A 129 7.83 -4.31 1.90
N THR A 130 7.89 -3.18 2.61
CA THR A 130 9.04 -2.27 2.54
C THR A 130 10.05 -2.53 3.64
N ARG A 131 11.23 -3.00 3.21
CA ARG A 131 12.39 -3.20 4.08
C ARG A 131 13.10 -1.89 4.41
N LYS A 132 13.23 -0.98 3.43
CA LYS A 132 14.01 0.26 3.56
C LYS A 132 13.17 1.38 4.16
N ASN A 133 13.70 2.07 5.18
CA ASN A 133 12.99 3.17 5.84
C ASN A 133 12.63 4.32 4.88
N THR A 134 13.44 4.61 3.87
CA THR A 134 13.11 5.62 2.85
C THR A 134 11.86 5.24 2.06
N ASP A 135 11.75 3.97 1.70
CA ASP A 135 10.66 3.46 0.87
C ASP A 135 9.36 3.41 1.68
N ARG A 136 9.46 3.20 3.00
CA ARG A 136 8.33 3.29 3.94
C ARG A 136 7.71 4.68 3.95
N TRP A 137 8.51 5.73 4.03
CA TRP A 137 8.00 7.10 4.02
C TRP A 137 7.32 7.45 2.69
N CYS A 138 7.88 6.98 1.57
CA CYS A 138 7.28 7.16 0.25
C CYS A 138 5.96 6.37 0.09
N LEU A 139 5.89 5.14 0.62
CA LEU A 139 4.65 4.35 0.58
C LEU A 139 3.60 4.84 1.57
N LEU A 140 4.02 5.48 2.66
CA LEU A 140 3.14 6.10 3.64
C LEU A 140 2.55 7.42 3.12
N SER A 141 3.29 8.16 2.27
CA SER A 141 2.79 9.42 1.72
C SER A 141 1.61 9.24 0.78
N VAL A 142 1.55 8.15 0.01
CA VAL A 142 0.45 7.88 -0.93
C VAL A 142 -0.93 7.80 -0.25
N PRO A 143 -1.16 6.90 0.74
CA PRO A 143 -2.45 6.80 1.43
C PRO A 143 -2.74 8.02 2.30
N ILE A 144 -1.72 8.73 2.81
CA ILE A 144 -1.92 10.00 3.50
C ILE A 144 -2.44 11.06 2.54
N LEU A 145 -1.82 11.22 1.38
CA LEU A 145 -2.28 12.16 0.35
C LEU A 145 -3.69 11.79 -0.13
N PHE A 146 -3.97 10.50 -0.31
CA PHE A 146 -5.31 10.02 -0.64
C PHE A 146 -6.32 10.36 0.46
N GLY A 147 -5.98 10.10 1.72
CA GLY A 147 -6.82 10.44 2.88
C GLY A 147 -7.06 11.94 3.02
N LEU A 148 -6.05 12.77 2.76
CA LEU A 148 -6.17 14.24 2.77
C LEU A 148 -7.03 14.73 1.62
N GLY A 149 -6.87 14.18 0.40
CA GLY A 149 -7.73 14.49 -0.74
C GLY A 149 -9.19 14.12 -0.48
N TYR A 150 -9.43 12.95 0.11
CA TYR A 150 -10.78 12.52 0.49
C TYR A 150 -11.38 13.41 1.59
N LEU A 151 -10.59 13.72 2.63
CA LEU A 151 -11.01 14.62 3.70
C LEU A 151 -11.30 16.03 3.15
N GLN A 152 -10.51 16.51 2.19
CA GLN A 152 -10.75 17.78 1.52
C GLN A 152 -12.05 17.77 0.71
N ALA A 153 -12.33 16.73 -0.08
CA ALA A 153 -13.60 16.60 -0.78
C ALA A 153 -14.79 16.60 0.20
N TYR A 154 -14.62 15.94 1.34
CA TYR A 154 -15.61 15.92 2.41
C TYR A 154 -15.78 17.27 3.11
N LEU A 155 -14.69 17.98 3.39
CA LEU A 155 -14.72 19.33 3.98
C LEU A 155 -15.20 20.39 2.99
N GLY A 156 -15.00 20.21 1.69
CA GLY A 156 -15.59 21.05 0.64
C GLY A 156 -17.13 21.05 0.70
N LEU A 157 -17.73 19.89 1.01
CA LEU A 157 -19.16 19.80 1.31
C LEU A 157 -19.55 20.55 2.59
N PHE A 158 -18.69 20.56 3.62
CA PHE A 158 -18.91 21.36 4.83
C PHE A 158 -18.73 22.86 4.58
N LYS A 159 -17.81 23.24 3.71
CA LYS A 159 -17.54 24.62 3.32
C LYS A 159 -18.75 25.27 2.66
N ASN A 160 -19.47 24.54 1.79
CA ASN A 160 -20.75 25.00 1.25
C ASN A 160 -21.81 25.24 2.33
N ARG A 161 -21.67 24.62 3.51
CA ARG A 161 -22.52 24.81 4.68
C ARG A 161 -22.04 25.94 5.61
N LEU A 162 -20.78 26.35 5.51
CA LEU A 162 -20.10 27.28 6.45
C LEU A 162 -19.81 28.67 5.89
N GLY A 163 -20.21 28.97 4.64
CA GLY A 163 -20.35 30.32 4.11
C GLY A 163 -19.13 31.24 4.24
N GLY A 164 -18.32 31.33 3.18
CA GLY A 164 -17.57 32.56 2.89
C GLY A 164 -16.04 32.55 3.03
N ALA A 165 -15.34 31.49 2.60
CA ALA A 165 -13.89 31.58 2.42
C ALA A 165 -13.43 30.93 1.10
N ASP A 166 -13.39 31.69 0.01
CA ASP A 166 -12.65 31.34 -1.22
C ASP A 166 -11.19 31.07 -0.84
N SER A 167 -10.49 29.98 -1.17
CA SER A 167 -10.49 29.03 -2.28
C SER A 167 -9.61 27.85 -1.79
N PHE A 168 -10.01 26.61 -2.06
CA PHE A 168 -9.21 25.41 -1.72
C PHE A 168 -9.18 24.46 -2.93
N THR A 169 -8.93 25.03 -4.11
CA THR A 169 -8.94 24.33 -5.42
C THR A 169 -7.63 23.60 -5.73
N LEU A 170 -6.60 23.74 -4.89
CA LEU A 170 -5.24 23.26 -5.20
C LEU A 170 -5.17 21.74 -5.38
N PHE A 171 -5.89 20.98 -4.56
CA PHE A 171 -5.86 19.51 -4.57
C PHE A 171 -6.82 18.91 -5.62
N GLU A 172 -7.93 19.59 -5.87
CA GLU A 172 -8.88 19.22 -6.93
C GLU A 172 -8.20 19.29 -8.30
N ASN A 173 -7.41 20.35 -8.53
CA ASN A 173 -6.61 20.51 -9.73
C ASN A 173 -5.40 19.56 -9.79
N LEU A 174 -4.86 19.11 -8.65
CA LEU A 174 -3.69 18.21 -8.62
C LEU A 174 -4.05 16.73 -8.83
N PHE A 175 -5.18 16.28 -8.29
CA PHE A 175 -5.57 14.86 -8.33
C PHE A 175 -6.69 14.55 -9.32
N PHE A 176 -7.54 15.52 -9.67
CA PHE A 176 -8.73 15.29 -10.48
C PHE A 176 -8.77 16.09 -11.78
N SER A 177 -7.76 16.90 -12.10
CA SER A 177 -7.72 17.69 -13.35
C SER A 177 -7.79 16.84 -14.63
N GLY A 178 -7.46 15.55 -14.57
CA GLY A 178 -7.64 14.62 -15.69
C GLY A 178 -8.90 13.76 -15.64
N ALA A 179 -9.57 13.62 -14.49
CA ALA A 179 -10.63 12.64 -14.29
C ALA A 179 -12.03 13.25 -14.11
N TYR A 180 -12.12 14.49 -13.62
CA TYR A 180 -13.39 15.16 -13.36
C TYR A 180 -13.33 16.60 -13.82
N ASP A 181 -13.45 16.80 -15.13
CA ASP A 181 -13.80 18.12 -15.64
C ASP A 181 -15.28 18.40 -15.35
N PHE A 182 -15.60 18.81 -14.11
CA PHE A 182 -16.92 19.36 -13.76
C PHE A 182 -17.13 20.75 -14.39
N SER A 183 -16.12 21.35 -15.04
CA SER A 183 -16.30 22.55 -15.86
C SER A 183 -17.05 22.27 -17.16
N GLY A 184 -17.31 20.99 -17.45
CA GLY A 184 -18.45 20.52 -18.20
C GLY A 184 -19.78 20.95 -17.56
N ARG A 185 -20.07 22.26 -17.59
CA ARG A 185 -21.30 22.69 -18.25
C ARG A 185 -21.36 21.85 -19.52
N SER A 186 -22.14 20.79 -19.48
CA SER A 186 -22.80 20.29 -20.67
C SER A 186 -23.60 21.48 -21.19
N SER A 187 -22.97 22.33 -21.99
CA SER A 187 -23.67 23.31 -22.79
C SER A 187 -24.46 22.48 -23.79
N PHE A 188 -25.65 22.07 -23.38
CA PHE A 188 -26.65 21.55 -24.29
C PHE A 188 -26.96 22.69 -25.25
N HIS A 189 -26.32 22.67 -26.41
CA HIS A 189 -26.68 23.57 -27.49
C HIS A 189 -27.97 23.04 -28.09
N VAL A 190 -29.09 23.62 -27.66
CA VAL A 190 -30.40 23.34 -28.23
C VAL A 190 -30.49 24.10 -29.54
N TYR A 191 -30.34 23.38 -30.65
CA TYR A 191 -30.60 23.95 -31.96
C TYR A 191 -32.09 23.80 -32.26
N ARG A 192 -32.78 24.94 -32.31
CA ARG A 192 -34.18 25.00 -32.76
C ARG A 192 -34.16 25.00 -34.27
N TRP A 193 -34.62 23.92 -34.88
CA TRP A 193 -34.83 23.86 -36.32
C TRP A 193 -36.32 23.98 -36.61
N SER A 194 -36.69 25.03 -37.35
CA SER A 194 -38.06 25.30 -37.79
C SER A 194 -38.12 25.04 -39.28
N ASP A 195 -38.88 24.03 -39.69
CA ASP A 195 -39.21 23.81 -41.09
C ASP A 195 -40.27 24.85 -41.51
N PRO A 196 -40.01 25.73 -42.49
CA PRO A 196 -40.95 26.77 -42.87
C PRO A 196 -42.26 26.24 -43.48
N SER A 197 -42.33 24.96 -43.85
CA SER A 197 -43.52 24.35 -44.46
C SER A 197 -44.44 23.61 -43.47
N SER A 198 -44.02 23.48 -42.21
CA SER A 198 -44.67 22.66 -41.19
C SER A 198 -44.80 23.42 -39.87
N SER A 199 -45.96 23.39 -39.24
CA SER A 199 -46.18 24.03 -37.93
C SER A 199 -45.50 23.30 -36.75
N ASN A 200 -44.79 22.21 -37.01
CA ASN A 200 -44.15 21.41 -35.96
C ASN A 200 -42.71 21.86 -35.72
N THR A 201 -42.40 22.19 -34.46
CA THR A 201 -41.04 22.54 -34.03
C THR A 201 -40.34 21.27 -33.54
N HIS A 202 -39.16 20.97 -34.10
CA HIS A 202 -38.34 19.85 -33.63
C HIS A 202 -37.12 20.37 -32.84
N PHE A 203 -36.82 19.70 -31.73
CA PHE A 203 -35.64 19.96 -30.91
C PHE A 203 -34.69 18.77 -31.02
N VAL A 204 -33.45 19.02 -31.45
CA VAL A 204 -32.42 17.98 -31.57
C VAL A 204 -31.34 18.26 -30.54
N TYR A 205 -31.04 17.26 -29.71
CA TYR A 205 -30.03 17.35 -28.67
C TYR A 205 -28.77 16.60 -29.13
N PHE A 206 -27.64 17.31 -29.20
CA PHE A 206 -26.33 16.70 -29.44
C PHE A 206 -25.53 16.68 -28.14
N GLN A 207 -25.02 15.50 -27.78
CA GLN A 207 -24.11 15.32 -26.64
C GLN A 207 -22.70 15.01 -27.17
N GLN A 208 -21.80 15.98 -27.13
CA GLN A 208 -20.37 15.74 -27.40
C GLN A 208 -19.74 15.08 -26.18
N LYS A 209 -19.19 13.88 -26.34
CA LYS A 209 -18.31 13.25 -25.35
C LYS A 209 -16.85 13.49 -25.75
N PRO A 210 -16.02 14.14 -24.92
CA PRO A 210 -14.59 14.18 -25.17
C PRO A 210 -13.97 12.78 -25.02
N LEU A 211 -13.10 12.42 -25.97
CA LEU A 211 -12.25 11.23 -25.91
C LEU A 211 -11.00 11.60 -25.09
N TYR A 212 -10.79 10.97 -23.95
CA TYR A 212 -9.63 11.22 -23.10
C TYR A 212 -8.52 10.19 -23.38
N PHE A 213 -7.30 10.69 -23.60
CA PHE A 213 -6.06 9.92 -23.54
C PHE A 213 -5.46 10.09 -22.14
N PHE A 214 -5.21 8.98 -21.45
CA PHE A 214 -4.47 8.98 -20.18
C PHE A 214 -2.97 8.99 -20.48
N ASP A 215 -2.31 10.14 -20.31
CA ASP A 215 -0.85 10.20 -20.22
C ASP A 215 -0.43 9.82 -18.79
N ALA A 216 0.19 8.64 -18.65
CA ALA A 216 0.73 8.17 -17.39
C ALA A 216 1.95 9.02 -16.99
N PHE A 217 1.92 9.50 -15.75
CA PHE A 217 2.98 10.29 -15.12
C PHE A 217 4.28 9.47 -15.02
N CYS A 218 5.21 9.67 -15.96
CA CYS A 218 6.57 9.15 -15.86
C CYS A 218 7.38 10.07 -14.93
N ILE A 219 7.72 9.56 -13.74
CA ILE A 219 8.70 10.20 -12.85
C ILE A 219 10.06 10.16 -13.56
N PRO A 220 10.79 11.29 -13.70
CA PRO A 220 12.10 11.30 -14.34
C PRO A 220 13.11 10.61 -13.42
N HIS A 221 13.47 9.37 -13.78
CA HIS A 221 14.53 8.62 -13.12
C HIS A 221 15.88 9.11 -13.64
N SER A 222 16.53 10.02 -12.92
CA SER A 222 17.92 10.36 -13.19
C SER A 222 18.87 9.30 -12.60
N LEU A 223 19.76 8.81 -13.46
CA LEU A 223 20.97 8.02 -13.22
C LEU A 223 20.87 6.49 -13.00
N HIS A 224 21.22 5.81 -14.10
CA HIS A 224 22.19 4.73 -14.25
C HIS A 224 21.80 3.26 -13.90
N ARG A 225 21.32 2.59 -14.96
CA ARG A 225 21.67 1.22 -15.42
C ARG A 225 21.30 0.04 -14.50
N ILE A 226 20.30 -0.76 -14.93
CA ILE A 226 20.39 -2.19 -15.34
C ILE A 226 19.02 -2.91 -15.22
N SER A 227 18.56 -3.43 -16.37
CA SER A 227 17.85 -4.71 -16.63
C SER A 227 16.43 -4.99 -16.08
N HIS A 228 15.49 -4.97 -17.04
CA HIS A 228 14.37 -5.89 -17.29
C HIS A 228 13.23 -6.05 -16.27
N GLY A 229 12.02 -5.64 -16.69
CA GLY A 229 10.77 -6.32 -16.33
C GLY A 229 9.61 -5.45 -15.86
N CYS A 230 9.08 -4.54 -16.68
CA CYS A 230 7.75 -3.96 -16.44
C CYS A 230 6.71 -4.71 -17.30
N PHE A 231 6.01 -5.66 -16.67
CA PHE A 231 4.81 -6.30 -17.22
C PHE A 231 3.64 -5.31 -17.04
N TRP A 232 3.12 -4.76 -18.13
CA TRP A 232 1.88 -3.98 -18.14
C TRP A 232 0.80 -4.77 -18.88
N THR A 233 -0.12 -5.37 -18.14
CA THR A 233 -1.35 -5.93 -18.69
C THR A 233 -2.43 -4.86 -18.59
N ILE A 234 -2.72 -4.16 -19.68
CA ILE A 234 -3.90 -3.30 -19.81
C ILE A 234 -5.08 -4.19 -20.20
N LEU A 235 -5.98 -4.45 -19.25
CA LEU A 235 -7.21 -5.17 -19.51
C LEU A 235 -8.24 -4.20 -20.08
N TYR A 236 -8.49 -4.26 -21.39
CA TYR A 236 -9.59 -3.57 -22.04
C TYR A 236 -10.90 -4.31 -21.73
N VAL A 237 -11.79 -3.71 -20.94
CA VAL A 237 -13.18 -4.17 -20.81
C VAL A 237 -14.04 -3.31 -21.73
N HIS A 238 -14.44 -3.89 -22.87
CA HIS A 238 -15.42 -3.30 -23.77
C HIS A 238 -16.82 -3.61 -23.22
N TRP A 239 -17.51 -2.59 -22.70
CA TRP A 239 -18.93 -2.70 -22.34
C TRP A 239 -19.77 -2.30 -23.56
N ARG A 240 -20.62 -3.23 -24.02
CA ARG A 240 -21.65 -3.02 -25.04
C ARG A 240 -22.93 -2.54 -24.37
#